data_AF-A0A2S9AUM6-F1
#
_entry.id   AF-A0A2S9AUM6-F1
#
_cell.length_a   1.000
_cell.length_b   1.000
_cell.length_c   1.000
_cell.angle_alpha   90.00
_cell.angle_beta   90.00
_cell.angle_gamma   90.00
#
_symmetry.space_group_name_H-M   'P 1'
#
loop_
_entity.id
_entity.type
_entity.pdbx_description
1 polymer ?
#
loop_
_entity_poly.entity_id
_entity_poly.type
_entity_poly.pdbx_seq_one_letter_code
_entity_poly.pdbx_strand_id
1 'polypeptide(L)'
;MWWLLVPVIGALVAAVASSDDEEKEAAERRARIQAREAESKAIARRKQANLEKRKAQLVADVDCQLKDLFATHPAVLDRTDQGAPHVSFDSLRVFAIKKVPSKPKAMLKHLDTIAPGAAFSPIWVKQAVQAHALQKEITGLQRLKEELLG
;
A
#
# COMPACT_ATOMS: atom_id res chain seq x y z
N MET A 1 81.41 41.42 -30.85
CA MET A 1 80.94 41.33 -29.45
C MET A 1 79.54 40.73 -29.50
N TRP A 2 79.39 39.40 -29.42
CA TRP A 2 79.37 38.61 -28.19
C TRP A 2 78.19 38.94 -27.28
N TRP A 3 77.21 38.01 -27.31
CA TRP A 3 76.38 37.52 -26.21
C TRP A 3 75.50 38.51 -25.44
N LEU A 4 74.18 38.31 -25.55
CA LEU A 4 73.35 37.89 -24.41
C LEU A 4 71.97 37.41 -24.90
N LEU A 5 71.94 36.12 -25.24
CA LEU A 5 70.73 35.30 -25.31
C LEU A 5 70.15 35.14 -23.89
N VAL A 6 68.85 35.45 -23.74
CA VAL A 6 67.79 34.69 -22.99
C VAL A 6 67.98 34.51 -21.46
N PRO A 7 66.93 34.47 -20.60
CA PRO A 7 65.50 34.78 -20.74
C PRO A 7 64.97 35.80 -19.69
N VAL A 8 64.10 36.72 -20.09
CA VAL A 8 63.09 37.30 -19.17
C VAL A 8 61.71 36.78 -19.57
N ILE A 9 61.60 35.45 -19.64
CA ILE A 9 60.31 34.75 -19.62
C ILE A 9 60.28 34.06 -18.25
N GLY A 10 60.19 34.86 -17.19
CA GLY A 10 60.26 34.36 -15.81
C GLY A 10 59.17 34.90 -14.88
N ALA A 11 58.36 35.87 -15.30
CA ALA A 11 57.44 36.55 -14.38
C ALA A 11 56.03 36.85 -14.93
N LEU A 12 55.71 36.46 -16.17
CA LEU A 12 54.41 36.78 -16.79
C LEU A 12 53.44 35.59 -16.89
N VAL A 13 53.79 34.43 -16.35
CA VAL A 13 52.88 33.25 -16.29
C VAL A 13 52.23 33.10 -14.90
N ALA A 14 52.71 33.79 -13.86
CA ALA A 14 52.19 33.59 -12.51
C ALA A 14 50.85 34.30 -12.21
N ALA A 15 50.40 35.25 -13.04
CA ALA A 15 49.17 36.01 -12.81
C ALA A 15 47.96 35.61 -13.67
N VAL A 16 48.14 34.68 -14.63
CA VAL A 16 47.02 34.14 -15.45
C VAL A 16 46.65 32.72 -15.01
N ALA A 17 47.52 32.03 -14.24
CA ALA A 17 47.23 30.69 -13.75
C ALA A 17 46.20 30.65 -12.60
N SER A 18 46.03 31.72 -11.81
CA SER A 18 45.10 31.68 -10.66
C SER A 18 43.65 31.99 -11.01
N SER A 19 43.37 32.68 -12.14
CA SER A 19 42.00 33.00 -12.56
C SER A 19 41.31 31.81 -13.22
N ASP A 20 42.06 30.97 -13.92
CA ASP A 20 41.55 29.75 -14.55
C ASP A 20 41.30 28.65 -13.50
N ASP A 21 42.13 28.60 -12.45
CA ASP A 21 41.96 27.64 -11.34
C ASP A 21 40.75 27.98 -10.45
N GLU A 22 40.42 29.27 -10.22
CA GLU A 22 39.20 29.64 -9.47
C GLU A 22 37.91 29.34 -10.25
N GLU A 23 37.87 29.64 -11.56
CA GLU A 23 36.73 29.29 -12.41
C GLU A 23 36.58 27.77 -12.57
N LYS A 24 37.69 27.05 -12.67
CA LYS A 24 37.71 25.58 -12.73
C LYS A 24 37.29 24.95 -11.39
N GLU A 25 37.74 25.47 -10.26
CA GLU A 25 37.25 25.02 -8.95
C GLU A 25 35.75 25.33 -8.77
N ALA A 26 35.28 26.49 -9.21
CA ALA A 26 33.86 26.84 -9.15
C ALA A 26 33.02 25.93 -10.07
N ALA A 27 33.51 25.60 -11.26
CA ALA A 27 32.89 24.66 -12.18
C ALA A 27 32.87 23.23 -11.61
N GLU A 28 33.95 22.77 -11.00
CA GLU A 28 34.00 21.47 -10.32
C GLU A 28 33.07 21.41 -9.11
N ARG A 29 33.00 22.48 -8.30
CA ARG A 29 32.05 22.55 -7.17
C ARG A 29 30.61 22.50 -7.67
N ARG A 30 30.27 23.23 -8.74
CA ARG A 30 28.96 23.18 -9.40
C ARG A 30 28.66 21.79 -9.96
N ALA A 31 29.62 21.15 -10.62
CA ALA A 31 29.50 19.80 -11.16
C ALA A 31 29.30 18.75 -10.05
N ARG A 32 30.01 18.87 -8.93
CA ARG A 32 29.84 17.99 -7.75
C ARG A 32 28.47 18.18 -7.09
N ILE A 33 27.97 19.42 -6.99
CA ILE A 33 26.62 19.71 -6.47
C ILE A 33 25.56 19.10 -7.41
N GLN A 34 25.68 19.31 -8.72
CA GLN A 34 24.78 18.73 -9.71
C GLN A 34 24.81 17.20 -9.72
N ALA A 35 25.98 16.58 -9.55
CA ALA A 35 26.12 15.13 -9.43
C ALA A 35 25.40 14.60 -8.18
N ARG A 36 25.57 15.26 -7.03
CA ARG A 36 24.85 14.92 -5.78
C ARG A 36 23.33 15.13 -5.91
N GLU A 37 22.89 16.17 -6.59
CA GLU A 37 21.48 16.40 -6.88
C GLU A 37 20.90 15.34 -7.83
N ALA A 38 21.64 14.94 -8.87
CA ALA A 38 21.25 13.88 -9.78
C ALA A 38 21.18 12.52 -9.06
N GLU A 39 22.15 12.23 -8.19
CA GLU A 39 22.18 11.02 -7.37
C GLU A 39 20.99 10.98 -6.38
N SER A 40 20.71 12.08 -5.68
CA SER A 40 19.57 12.16 -4.76
C SER A 40 18.23 11.99 -5.48
N LYS A 41 18.07 12.57 -6.68
CA LYS A 41 16.90 12.36 -7.55
C LYS A 41 16.79 10.90 -8.02
N ALA A 42 17.90 10.26 -8.38
CA ALA A 42 17.92 8.86 -8.77
C ALA A 42 17.53 7.94 -7.61
N ILE A 43 18.02 8.21 -6.40
CA ILE A 43 17.63 7.49 -5.17
C ILE A 43 16.14 7.68 -4.89
N ALA A 44 15.62 8.91 -4.98
CA ALA A 44 14.19 9.20 -4.79
C ALA A 44 13.30 8.44 -5.78
N ARG A 45 13.67 8.41 -7.07
CA ARG A 45 12.96 7.63 -8.10
C ARG A 45 12.97 6.13 -7.81
N ARG A 46 14.13 5.57 -7.41
CA ARG A 46 14.23 4.15 -7.02
C ARG A 46 13.34 3.82 -5.81
N LYS A 47 13.31 4.70 -4.81
CA LYS A 47 12.42 4.55 -3.65
C LYS A 47 10.95 4.55 -4.05
N GLN A 48 10.55 5.49 -4.91
CA GLN A 48 9.17 5.58 -5.40
C GLN A 48 8.78 4.32 -6.20
N ALA A 49 9.61 3.87 -7.13
CA ALA A 49 9.35 2.67 -7.91
C ALA A 49 9.22 1.41 -7.03
N ASN A 50 10.06 1.29 -5.99
CA ASN A 50 9.96 0.19 -5.04
C ASN A 50 8.66 0.25 -4.21
N LEU A 51 8.23 1.45 -3.81
CA LEU A 51 6.95 1.62 -3.12
C LEU A 51 5.77 1.23 -4.01
N GLU A 52 5.76 1.65 -5.28
CA GLU A 52 4.72 1.28 -6.24
C GLU A 52 4.67 -0.24 -6.47
N LYS A 53 5.84 -0.88 -6.63
CA LYS A 53 5.93 -2.35 -6.73
C LYS A 53 5.35 -3.05 -5.51
N ARG A 54 5.67 -2.58 -4.30
CA ARG A 54 5.13 -3.12 -3.05
C ARG A 54 3.62 -2.95 -2.95
N LYS A 55 3.08 -1.80 -3.36
CA LYS A 55 1.63 -1.55 -3.38
C LYS A 55 0.91 -2.52 -4.33
N ALA A 56 1.45 -2.70 -5.54
CA ALA A 56 0.88 -3.63 -6.53
C ALA A 56 0.91 -5.08 -6.02
N GLN A 57 2.00 -5.49 -5.38
CA GLN A 57 2.11 -6.83 -4.80
C GLN A 57 1.09 -7.05 -3.68
N LEU A 58 0.94 -6.09 -2.76
CA LEU A 58 -0.07 -6.17 -1.70
C LEU A 58 -1.48 -6.33 -2.26
N VAL A 59 -1.81 -5.58 -3.32
CA VAL A 59 -3.11 -5.69 -3.99
C VAL A 59 -3.31 -7.09 -4.57
N ALA A 60 -2.32 -7.63 -5.27
CA ALA A 60 -2.40 -8.97 -5.85
C ALA A 60 -2.52 -10.08 -4.80
N ASP A 61 -1.77 -9.97 -3.70
CA ASP A 61 -1.81 -10.94 -2.61
C ASP A 61 -3.20 -10.98 -1.95
N VAL A 62 -3.78 -9.80 -1.67
CA VAL A 62 -5.12 -9.72 -1.07
C VAL A 62 -6.19 -10.17 -2.07
N ASP A 63 -6.05 -9.86 -3.35
CA ASP A 63 -6.95 -10.34 -4.40
C ASP A 63 -7.00 -11.89 -4.44
N CYS A 64 -5.83 -12.54 -4.33
CA CYS A 64 -5.72 -13.99 -4.23
C CYS A 64 -6.41 -14.52 -2.97
N GLN A 65 -6.12 -13.93 -1.81
CA GLN A 65 -6.72 -14.34 -0.54
C GLN A 65 -8.25 -14.19 -0.52
N LEU A 66 -8.78 -13.14 -1.17
CA LEU A 66 -10.23 -12.98 -1.31
C LEU A 66 -10.84 -14.08 -2.18
N LYS A 67 -10.21 -14.40 -3.32
CA LYS A 67 -10.65 -15.52 -4.17
C LYS A 67 -10.67 -16.82 -3.38
N ASP A 68 -9.62 -17.10 -2.62
CA ASP A 68 -9.53 -18.30 -1.79
C ASP A 68 -10.59 -18.32 -0.68
N LEU A 69 -10.88 -17.17 -0.06
CA LEU A 69 -11.91 -17.04 0.96
C LEU A 69 -13.30 -17.43 0.42
N PHE A 70 -13.69 -16.90 -0.74
CA PHE A 70 -14.99 -17.23 -1.36
C PHE A 70 -15.04 -18.68 -1.86
N ALA A 71 -13.93 -19.20 -2.38
CA ALA A 71 -13.85 -20.59 -2.85
C ALA A 71 -13.89 -21.62 -1.69
N THR A 72 -13.31 -21.28 -0.54
CA THR A 72 -13.23 -22.18 0.63
C THR A 72 -14.54 -22.19 1.43
N HIS A 73 -15.29 -21.09 1.41
CA HIS A 73 -16.51 -20.93 2.22
C HIS A 73 -17.78 -20.64 1.41
N PRO A 74 -18.10 -21.39 0.34
CA PRO A 74 -19.25 -21.11 -0.52
C PRO A 74 -20.60 -21.30 0.20
N ALA A 75 -20.62 -22.13 1.24
CA ALA A 75 -21.81 -22.32 2.07
C ALA A 75 -22.10 -21.13 2.99
N VAL A 76 -21.15 -20.21 3.19
CA VAL A 76 -21.26 -19.08 4.12
C VAL A 76 -21.24 -17.74 3.39
N LEU A 77 -20.31 -17.58 2.45
CA LEU A 77 -20.09 -16.35 1.71
C LEU A 77 -20.40 -16.57 0.24
N ASP A 78 -20.98 -15.55 -0.37
CA ASP A 78 -21.25 -15.47 -1.79
C ASP A 78 -20.82 -14.10 -2.29
N ARG A 79 -20.59 -13.98 -3.60
CA ARG A 79 -20.30 -12.71 -4.24
C ARG A 79 -21.23 -12.53 -5.43
N THR A 80 -22.16 -11.60 -5.30
CA THR A 80 -23.19 -11.33 -6.32
C THR A 80 -22.59 -10.85 -7.63
N ASP A 81 -21.42 -10.22 -7.55
CA ASP A 81 -20.77 -9.59 -8.68
C ASP A 81 -19.68 -10.54 -9.20
N GLN A 82 -19.91 -11.14 -10.38
CA GLN A 82 -18.95 -12.07 -11.00
C GLN A 82 -17.71 -11.39 -11.62
N GLY A 83 -17.62 -10.05 -11.57
CA GLY A 83 -16.47 -9.29 -12.05
C GLY A 83 -15.18 -9.57 -11.26
N ALA A 84 -14.01 -9.23 -11.80
CA ALA A 84 -12.76 -9.34 -11.05
C ALA A 84 -12.87 -8.56 -9.72
N PRO A 85 -12.36 -9.07 -8.59
CA PRO A 85 -12.37 -8.32 -7.34
C PRO A 85 -11.62 -7.00 -7.57
N HIS A 86 -12.32 -5.86 -7.44
CA HIS A 86 -11.72 -4.54 -7.64
C HIS A 86 -10.93 -4.12 -6.39
N VAL A 87 -9.94 -4.93 -6.01
CA VAL A 87 -9.01 -4.55 -4.93
C VAL A 87 -8.09 -3.46 -5.46
N SER A 88 -8.12 -2.30 -4.81
CA SER A 88 -7.21 -1.19 -5.07
C SER A 88 -6.44 -0.89 -3.80
N PHE A 89 -5.28 -0.25 -3.92
CA PHE A 89 -4.52 0.13 -2.74
C PHE A 89 -5.31 1.10 -1.84
N ASP A 90 -6.14 1.96 -2.42
CA ASP A 90 -6.98 2.89 -1.67
C ASP A 90 -8.10 2.18 -0.90
N SER A 91 -8.77 1.20 -1.51
CA SER A 91 -9.77 0.39 -0.80
C SER A 91 -9.14 -0.43 0.33
N LEU A 92 -7.94 -0.97 0.13
CA LEU A 92 -7.17 -1.64 1.19
C LEU A 92 -6.84 -0.69 2.35
N ARG A 93 -6.45 0.56 2.04
CA ARG A 93 -6.16 1.57 3.06
C ARG A 93 -7.40 1.91 3.88
N VAL A 94 -8.54 2.11 3.21
CA VAL A 94 -9.82 2.38 3.88
C VAL A 94 -10.24 1.19 4.75
N PHE A 95 -10.06 -0.03 4.26
CA PHE A 95 -10.32 -1.26 5.01
C PHE A 95 -9.43 -1.36 6.26
N ALA A 96 -8.13 -1.13 6.12
CA ALA A 96 -7.17 -1.22 7.24
C ALA A 96 -7.39 -0.19 8.34
N ILE A 97 -7.86 1.03 8.00
CA ILE A 97 -8.11 2.10 8.97
C ILE A 97 -9.41 1.88 9.74
N LYS A 98 -10.42 1.26 9.12
CA LYS A 98 -11.70 1.00 9.77
C LYS A 98 -11.53 -0.11 10.83
N LYS A 99 -12.06 0.12 12.03
CA LYS A 99 -12.10 -0.91 13.08
C LYS A 99 -12.93 -2.11 12.61
N VAL A 100 -12.37 -3.31 12.74
CA VAL A 100 -13.09 -4.55 12.44
C VAL A 100 -14.26 -4.70 13.42
N PRO A 101 -15.50 -4.76 12.93
CA PRO A 101 -16.68 -4.91 13.78
C PRO A 101 -16.81 -6.34 14.30
N SER A 102 -17.48 -6.52 15.45
CA SER A 102 -17.71 -7.83 16.04
C SER A 102 -18.96 -8.55 15.52
N LYS A 103 -19.89 -7.81 14.91
CA LYS A 103 -21.16 -8.36 14.43
C LYS A 103 -21.01 -8.90 13.00
N PRO A 104 -21.49 -10.12 12.69
CA PRO A 104 -21.28 -10.73 11.36
C PRO A 104 -21.77 -9.87 10.18
N LYS A 105 -22.97 -9.29 10.27
CA LYS A 105 -23.48 -8.38 9.23
C LYS A 105 -22.61 -7.13 9.03
N ALA A 106 -22.04 -6.62 10.10
CA ALA A 106 -21.14 -5.47 10.03
C ALA A 106 -19.76 -5.87 9.46
N MET A 107 -19.29 -7.08 9.76
CA MET A 107 -18.07 -7.64 9.16
C MET A 107 -18.21 -7.78 7.66
N LEU A 108 -19.37 -8.22 7.17
CA LEU A 108 -19.66 -8.29 5.74
C LEU A 108 -19.69 -6.91 5.07
N LYS A 109 -20.31 -5.91 5.70
CA LYS A 109 -20.23 -4.52 5.22
C LYS A 109 -18.80 -3.96 5.23
N HIS A 110 -17.98 -4.42 6.16
CA HIS A 110 -16.57 -4.04 6.20
C HIS A 110 -15.81 -4.71 5.04
N LEU A 111 -16.03 -6.00 4.80
CA LEU A 111 -15.48 -6.76 3.67
C LEU A 111 -15.89 -6.18 2.32
N ASP A 112 -17.11 -5.67 2.19
CA ASP A 112 -17.63 -5.00 0.98
C ASP A 112 -16.77 -3.80 0.53
N THR A 113 -15.95 -3.22 1.42
CA THR A 113 -15.00 -2.16 1.06
C THR A 113 -13.91 -2.67 0.09
N ILE A 114 -13.51 -3.93 0.18
CA ILE A 114 -12.43 -4.54 -0.63
C ILE A 114 -12.94 -5.63 -1.57
N ALA A 115 -14.11 -6.21 -1.29
CA ALA A 115 -14.80 -7.17 -2.12
C ALA A 115 -16.26 -6.73 -2.32
N PRO A 116 -16.52 -5.78 -3.23
CA PRO A 116 -17.88 -5.33 -3.53
C PRO A 116 -18.79 -6.51 -3.90
N GLY A 117 -20.03 -6.46 -3.39
CA GLY A 117 -21.02 -7.52 -3.63
C GLY A 117 -20.82 -8.75 -2.75
N ALA A 118 -19.96 -8.67 -1.72
CA ALA A 118 -19.85 -9.70 -0.70
C ALA A 118 -21.17 -9.81 0.07
N ALA A 119 -21.74 -11.01 0.10
CA ALA A 119 -22.98 -11.31 0.79
C ALA A 119 -22.85 -12.62 1.58
N PHE A 120 -23.76 -12.84 2.54
CA PHE A 120 -23.96 -14.18 3.06
C PHE A 120 -24.65 -15.03 2.01
N SER A 121 -24.24 -16.30 1.92
CA SER A 121 -24.88 -17.25 1.01
C SER A 121 -26.37 -17.42 1.36
N PRO A 122 -27.23 -17.71 0.39
CA PRO A 122 -28.65 -18.01 0.65
C PRO A 122 -28.84 -19.19 1.62
N ILE A 123 -27.91 -20.15 1.61
CA ILE A 123 -27.93 -21.32 2.50
C ILE A 123 -27.73 -20.88 3.94
N TRP A 124 -26.69 -20.07 4.19
CA TRP A 124 -26.40 -19.54 5.52
C TRP A 124 -27.56 -18.70 6.05
N VAL A 125 -28.16 -17.86 5.20
CA VAL A 125 -29.31 -17.04 5.60
C VAL A 125 -30.49 -17.89 6.04
N LYS A 126 -30.82 -18.97 5.31
CA LYS A 126 -31.87 -19.91 5.71
C LYS A 126 -31.57 -20.58 7.05
N GLN A 127 -30.34 -21.05 7.24
CA GLN A 127 -29.92 -21.68 8.49
C GLN A 127 -29.98 -20.72 9.68
N ALA A 128 -29.56 -19.47 9.49
CA ALA A 128 -29.63 -18.44 10.53
C ALA A 128 -31.08 -18.12 10.95
N VAL A 129 -32.01 -18.08 9.98
CA VAL A 129 -33.44 -17.89 10.26
C VAL A 129 -34.00 -19.07 11.06
N GLN A 130 -33.68 -20.30 10.67
CA GLN A 130 -34.11 -21.50 11.38
C GLN A 130 -33.57 -21.57 12.81
N ALA A 131 -32.28 -21.29 13.00
CA ALA A 131 -31.65 -21.27 14.32
C ALA A 131 -32.30 -20.23 15.25
N HIS A 132 -32.62 -19.03 14.73
CA HIS A 132 -33.32 -18.00 15.49
C HIS A 132 -34.76 -18.38 15.84
N ALA A 133 -35.47 -19.08 14.95
CA ALA A 133 -36.81 -19.61 15.26
C ALA A 133 -36.75 -20.64 16.40
N LEU A 134 -35.82 -21.60 16.32
CA LEU A 134 -35.60 -22.60 17.36
C LEU A 134 -35.24 -21.97 18.71
N GLN A 135 -34.40 -20.92 18.71
CA GLN A 135 -34.05 -20.21 19.94
C GLN A 135 -35.28 -19.59 20.62
N LYS A 136 -36.22 -19.02 19.84
CA LYS A 136 -37.47 -18.50 20.39
C LYS A 136 -38.34 -19.59 21.01
N GLU A 137 -38.42 -20.75 20.37
CA GLU A 137 -39.17 -21.90 20.90
C GLU A 137 -38.57 -22.38 22.22
N ILE A 138 -37.24 -22.51 22.30
CA ILE A 138 -36.53 -22.88 23.53
C ILE A 138 -36.80 -21.87 24.65
N THR A 139 -36.73 -20.57 24.36
CA THR A 139 -37.04 -19.53 25.35
C THR A 139 -38.50 -19.59 25.80
N GLY A 140 -39.43 -19.91 24.89
CA GLY A 140 -40.83 -20.15 25.25
C GLY A 140 -41.00 -21.34 26.20
N LEU A 141 -40.31 -22.44 25.94
CA LEU A 141 -40.29 -23.62 26.82
C LEU A 141 -39.65 -23.32 28.19
N GLN A 142 -38.59 -22.51 28.23
CA GLN A 142 -37.97 -22.07 29.48
C GLN A 142 -38.94 -21.26 30.33
N ARG A 143 -39.67 -20.32 29.72
CA ARG A 143 -40.69 -19.53 30.41
C ARG A 143 -41.82 -20.41 30.96
N LEU A 144 -42.33 -21.36 30.17
CA LEU A 144 -43.35 -22.31 30.63
C LEU A 144 -42.85 -23.15 31.82
N LYS A 145 -41.58 -23.58 31.79
CA LYS A 145 -40.97 -24.28 32.91
C LYS A 145 -40.93 -23.40 34.18
N GLU A 146 -40.57 -22.12 34.05
CA GLU A 146 -40.57 -21.18 35.18
C GLU A 146 -41.98 -20.98 35.75
N GLU A 147 -43.00 -20.86 34.90
CA GLU A 147 -44.40 -20.74 35.32
C GLU A 147 -44.95 -22.00 36.01
N LEU A 148 -44.37 -23.18 35.74
CA LEU A 148 -44.75 -24.45 36.39
C LEU A 148 -44.03 -24.70 37.73
N LEU A 149 -42.87 -24.08 37.94
CA LEU A 149 -42.02 -24.28 39.12
C LEU A 149 -42.08 -23.13 40.13
N GLY A 150 -42.59 -21.96 39.72
CA GLY A 150 -42.87 -20.80 40.59
C GLY A 150 -44.28 -20.86 41.18
#